data_AF-A0A2N9P815-F1
#
_entry.id   AF-A0A2N9P815-F1
#
_cell.length_a   1.000
_cell.length_b   1.000
_cell.length_c   1.000
_cell.angle_alpha   90.00
_cell.angle_beta   90.00
_cell.angle_gamma   90.00
#
_symmetry.space_group_name_H-M   'P 1'
#
loop_
_entity.id
_entity.type
_entity.pdbx_description
1 polymer ?
#
loop_
_entity_poly.entity_id
_entity_poly.type
_entity_poly.pdbx_seq_one_letter_code
_entity_poly.pdbx_strand_id
1 'polypeptide(L)'
;MSGTFGSLGASAFGAIGGDFAKSTVGTITFGAISGGVGAELSGGNFWQGVVIGGMVAGLNHAAHAMIKPKTTLTEADIKKIYDAYPSGDTSDPNFVHRDDVYKNIGGDIYNDYLLHGYDSNGNPNPAYANTCALRLSTALNKSGYTIPKTNGTFSGANKLNYFYKVDKIQVYLSKIYNFSQASLGMQIQNSIIIQKNCGWSDATGHVDVLYGGRAGSHFYQECTTTFYSSK
;
A
#
# COMPACT_ATOMS: atom_id res chain seq x y z
N MET A 1 -16.85 16.72 39.68
CA MET A 1 -16.26 17.73 38.77
C MET A 1 -16.38 17.20 37.33
N SER A 2 -17.49 17.43 36.62
CA SER A 2 -17.66 16.93 35.23
C SER A 2 -18.30 17.93 34.26
N GLY A 3 -18.69 19.13 34.70
CA GLY A 3 -19.43 20.08 33.84
C GLY A 3 -18.58 21.07 33.03
N THR A 4 -17.30 21.27 33.38
CA THR A 4 -16.52 22.41 32.87
C THR A 4 -15.77 22.13 31.56
N PHE A 5 -15.53 20.88 31.20
CA PHE A 5 -14.86 20.53 29.94
C PHE A 5 -15.82 20.41 28.74
N GLY A 6 -17.11 20.12 28.97
CA GLY A 6 -18.11 19.98 27.92
C GLY A 6 -18.47 21.31 27.23
N SER A 7 -18.53 22.42 27.95
CA SER A 7 -18.91 23.73 27.39
C SER A 7 -17.80 24.34 26.52
N LEU A 8 -16.52 24.20 26.92
CA LEU A 8 -15.37 24.61 26.11
C LEU A 8 -15.20 23.73 24.87
N GLY A 9 -15.46 22.42 24.99
CA GLY A 9 -15.42 21.46 23.89
C GLY A 9 -16.50 21.70 22.84
N ALA A 10 -17.74 22.05 23.24
CA ALA A 10 -18.85 22.33 22.32
C ALA A 10 -18.60 23.58 21.45
N SER A 11 -18.04 24.65 22.04
CA SER A 11 -17.66 25.87 21.30
C SER A 11 -16.48 25.63 20.35
N ALA A 12 -15.53 24.76 20.71
CA ALA A 12 -14.44 24.37 19.81
C ALA A 12 -14.94 23.45 18.67
N PHE A 13 -15.88 22.54 18.95
CA PHE A 13 -16.52 21.68 17.94
C PHE A 13 -17.28 22.46 16.88
N GLY A 14 -17.94 23.56 17.26
CA GLY A 14 -18.60 24.46 16.31
C GLY A 14 -17.65 25.29 15.45
N ALA A 15 -16.42 25.52 15.92
CA ALA A 15 -15.42 26.36 15.24
C ALA A 15 -14.49 25.58 14.28
N ILE A 16 -14.37 24.26 14.46
CA ILE A 16 -13.55 23.39 13.61
C ILE A 16 -14.41 22.92 12.42
N GLY A 17 -14.50 23.80 11.42
CA GLY A 17 -15.40 23.70 10.28
C GLY A 17 -15.22 22.50 9.34
N GLY A 18 -16.18 22.42 8.41
CA GLY A 18 -16.47 21.26 7.56
C GLY A 18 -15.36 20.70 6.68
N ASP A 19 -14.25 21.41 6.44
CA ASP A 19 -13.15 20.88 5.62
C ASP A 19 -12.15 20.03 6.43
N PHE A 20 -11.95 20.35 7.72
CA PHE A 20 -11.17 19.49 8.62
C PHE A 20 -11.91 18.19 8.90
N ALA A 21 -13.22 18.27 9.19
CA ALA A 21 -14.07 17.10 9.45
C ALA A 21 -14.17 16.13 8.26
N LYS A 22 -14.06 16.63 7.02
CA LYS A 22 -14.05 15.84 5.77
C LYS A 22 -12.71 15.14 5.49
N SER A 23 -11.63 15.50 6.16
CA SER A 23 -10.34 14.83 6.01
C SER A 23 -10.29 13.51 6.77
N THR A 24 -9.49 12.54 6.32
CA THR A 24 -9.31 11.23 6.99
C THR A 24 -8.90 11.39 8.45
N VAL A 25 -7.96 12.30 8.74
CA VAL A 25 -7.50 12.59 10.10
C VAL A 25 -8.62 13.23 10.92
N GLY A 26 -9.40 14.14 10.33
CA GLY A 26 -10.52 14.77 11.00
C GLY A 26 -11.67 13.82 11.32
N THR A 27 -12.01 12.88 10.44
CA THR A 27 -13.07 11.87 10.70
C THR A 27 -12.69 10.93 11.85
N ILE A 28 -11.44 10.46 11.90
CA ILE A 28 -10.95 9.60 12.98
C ILE A 28 -10.91 10.38 14.31
N THR A 29 -10.37 11.60 14.28
CA THR A 29 -10.27 12.47 15.47
C THR A 29 -11.66 12.84 16.00
N PHE A 30 -12.61 13.17 15.12
CA PHE A 30 -13.99 13.47 15.48
C PHE A 30 -14.71 12.27 16.09
N GLY A 31 -14.53 11.08 15.52
CA GLY A 31 -15.10 9.85 16.08
C GLY A 31 -14.53 9.49 17.45
N ALA A 32 -13.24 9.71 17.66
CA ALA A 32 -12.62 9.55 18.97
C ALA A 32 -13.22 10.51 19.99
N ILE A 33 -13.27 11.81 19.71
CA ILE A 33 -13.78 12.79 20.69
C ILE A 33 -15.28 12.58 20.96
N SER A 34 -16.08 12.32 19.91
CA SER A 34 -17.52 12.07 20.08
C SER A 34 -17.82 10.77 20.85
N GLY A 35 -16.99 9.73 20.70
CA GLY A 35 -17.06 8.53 21.52
C GLY A 35 -16.80 8.80 23.01
N GLY A 36 -15.85 9.67 23.33
CA GLY A 36 -15.57 10.09 24.71
C GLY A 36 -16.75 10.81 25.36
N VAL A 37 -17.32 11.78 24.64
CA VAL A 37 -18.51 12.53 25.08
C VAL A 37 -19.73 11.59 25.24
N GLY A 38 -19.96 10.69 24.28
CA GLY A 38 -21.05 9.73 24.34
C GLY A 38 -20.93 8.73 25.50
N ALA A 39 -19.71 8.30 25.82
CA ALA A 39 -19.45 7.42 26.96
C ALA A 39 -19.73 8.13 28.30
N GLU A 40 -19.30 9.39 28.46
CA GLU A 40 -19.57 10.15 29.69
C GLU A 40 -21.08 10.41 29.89
N LEU A 41 -21.81 10.74 28.82
CA LEU A 41 -23.26 10.96 28.85
C LEU A 41 -24.07 9.70 29.19
N SER A 42 -23.55 8.52 28.87
CA SER A 42 -24.18 7.22 29.17
C SER A 42 -23.69 6.61 30.49
N GLY A 43 -22.93 7.36 31.30
CA GLY A 43 -22.45 6.94 32.62
C GLY A 43 -21.12 6.18 32.62
N GLY A 44 -20.42 6.13 31.49
CA GLY A 44 -19.10 5.53 31.31
C GLY A 44 -17.93 6.51 31.42
N ASN A 45 -16.71 6.02 31.19
CA ASN A 45 -15.48 6.82 31.25
C ASN A 45 -15.16 7.49 29.91
N PHE A 46 -14.87 8.80 29.93
CA PHE A 46 -14.50 9.58 28.76
C PHE A 46 -13.34 8.96 27.95
N TRP A 47 -12.21 8.61 28.58
CA TRP A 47 -11.03 8.08 27.88
C TRP A 47 -11.29 6.71 27.24
N GLN A 48 -12.10 5.87 27.90
CA GLN A 48 -12.54 4.61 27.32
C GLN A 48 -13.42 4.85 26.08
N GLY A 49 -14.32 5.84 26.14
CA GLY A 49 -15.11 6.29 25.00
C GLY A 49 -14.26 6.84 23.86
N VAL A 50 -13.17 7.56 24.15
CA VAL A 50 -12.24 8.07 23.12
C VAL A 50 -11.58 6.94 22.34
N VAL A 51 -11.11 5.90 23.04
CA VAL A 51 -10.48 4.74 22.39
C VAL A 51 -11.50 3.99 21.53
N ILE A 52 -12.69 3.72 22.06
CA ILE A 52 -13.75 3.00 21.33
C ILE A 52 -14.21 3.81 20.12
N GLY A 53 -14.45 5.11 20.30
CA GLY A 53 -14.84 6.02 19.22
C GLY A 53 -13.78 6.11 18.12
N GLY A 54 -12.49 6.15 18.48
CA GLY A 54 -11.39 6.17 17.53
C GLY A 54 -11.26 4.86 16.75
N MET A 55 -11.45 3.71 17.41
CA MET A 55 -11.48 2.41 16.74
C MET A 55 -12.67 2.28 15.79
N VAL A 56 -13.88 2.64 16.23
CA VAL A 56 -15.08 2.57 15.40
C VAL A 56 -14.98 3.53 14.21
N ALA A 57 -14.47 4.74 14.39
CA ALA A 57 -14.28 5.69 13.28
C ALA A 57 -13.16 5.25 12.32
N GLY A 58 -12.07 4.68 12.84
CA GLY A 58 -11.03 4.06 12.03
C GLY A 58 -11.54 2.86 11.23
N LEU A 59 -12.32 1.98 11.87
CA LEU A 59 -12.95 0.82 11.23
C LEU A 59 -14.04 1.24 10.23
N ASN A 60 -14.82 2.27 10.52
CA ASN A 60 -15.82 2.81 9.60
C ASN A 60 -15.17 3.49 8.40
N HIS A 61 -14.07 4.23 8.60
CA HIS A 61 -13.25 4.78 7.52
C HIS A 61 -12.63 3.65 6.67
N ALA A 62 -12.09 2.61 7.31
CA ALA A 62 -11.55 1.44 6.62
C ALA A 62 -12.64 0.66 5.86
N ALA A 63 -13.81 0.45 6.46
CA ALA A 63 -14.95 -0.20 5.82
C ALA A 63 -15.47 0.64 4.63
N HIS A 64 -15.60 1.95 4.77
CA HIS A 64 -15.92 2.84 3.65
C HIS A 64 -14.81 2.89 2.60
N ALA A 65 -13.54 2.68 2.96
CA ALA A 65 -12.43 2.49 2.02
C ALA A 65 -12.48 1.13 1.32
N MET A 66 -13.02 0.09 1.97
CA MET A 66 -13.21 -1.26 1.42
C MET A 66 -14.50 -1.42 0.58
N ILE A 67 -15.50 -0.55 0.78
CA ILE A 67 -16.73 -0.44 -0.04
C ILE A 67 -16.56 0.65 -1.13
N LYS A 68 -15.33 1.06 -1.47
CA LYS A 68 -15.11 2.02 -2.56
C LYS A 68 -15.25 1.35 -3.93
N PRO A 69 -15.73 2.09 -4.96
CA PRO A 69 -15.38 1.75 -6.34
C PRO A 69 -13.85 1.63 -6.43
N LYS A 70 -13.37 0.70 -7.27
CA LYS A 70 -11.94 0.49 -7.52
C LYS A 70 -11.24 1.83 -7.72
N THR A 71 -10.09 1.99 -7.06
CA THR A 71 -9.32 3.23 -7.09
C THR A 71 -8.80 3.47 -8.51
N THR A 72 -9.11 4.64 -9.05
CA THR A 72 -8.52 5.16 -10.28
C THR A 72 -7.18 5.82 -9.95
N LEU A 73 -6.11 5.43 -10.65
CA LEU A 73 -4.81 6.08 -10.53
C LEU A 73 -4.69 7.19 -11.58
N THR A 74 -4.50 8.42 -11.14
CA THR A 74 -4.17 9.51 -12.07
C THR A 74 -2.73 9.40 -12.54
N GLU A 75 -2.37 10.16 -13.58
CA GLU A 75 -0.98 10.22 -14.03
C GLU A 75 -0.03 10.75 -12.96
N ALA A 76 -0.47 11.72 -12.16
CA ALA A 76 0.32 12.24 -11.04
C ALA A 76 0.56 11.17 -9.97
N ASP A 77 -0.42 10.30 -9.75
CA ASP A 77 -0.29 9.17 -8.81
C ASP A 77 0.71 8.14 -9.32
N ILE A 78 0.60 7.77 -10.61
CA ILE A 78 1.56 6.88 -11.27
C ILE A 78 2.97 7.48 -11.20
N LYS A 79 3.13 8.78 -11.47
CA LYS A 79 4.43 9.44 -11.38
C LYS A 79 5.01 9.35 -9.97
N LYS A 80 4.20 9.62 -8.93
CA LYS A 80 4.64 9.47 -7.53
C LYS A 80 5.09 8.05 -7.20
N ILE A 81 4.38 7.04 -7.73
CA ILE A 81 4.76 5.63 -7.55
C ILE A 81 6.05 5.32 -8.30
N TYR A 82 6.17 5.77 -9.55
CA TYR A 82 7.36 5.59 -10.38
C TYR A 82 8.61 6.24 -9.76
N ASP A 83 8.52 7.50 -9.33
CA ASP A 83 9.63 8.23 -8.71
C ASP A 83 10.10 7.58 -7.39
N ALA A 84 9.22 6.87 -6.70
CA ALA A 84 9.53 6.17 -5.45
C ALA A 84 10.00 4.72 -5.65
N TYR A 85 10.02 4.23 -6.89
CA TYR A 85 10.25 2.83 -7.21
C TYR A 85 11.75 2.47 -7.17
N PRO A 86 12.18 1.56 -6.28
CA PRO A 86 13.56 1.09 -6.27
C PRO A 86 13.81 0.15 -7.45
N SER A 87 14.53 0.63 -8.47
CA SER A 87 14.71 -0.09 -9.73
C SER A 87 15.58 -1.34 -9.56
N GLY A 88 15.21 -2.41 -10.26
CA GLY A 88 16.04 -3.60 -10.45
C GLY A 88 16.94 -3.54 -11.68
N ASP A 89 16.81 -2.52 -12.52
CA ASP A 89 17.67 -2.28 -13.68
C ASP A 89 18.94 -1.56 -13.25
N THR A 90 20.11 -2.17 -13.51
CA THR A 90 21.42 -1.64 -13.12
C THR A 90 21.80 -0.35 -13.84
N SER A 91 21.12 -0.02 -14.94
CA SER A 91 21.31 1.23 -15.68
C SER A 91 20.46 2.39 -15.14
N ASP A 92 19.50 2.11 -14.25
CA ASP A 92 18.62 3.12 -13.69
C ASP A 92 19.29 3.85 -12.50
N PRO A 93 19.21 5.19 -12.42
CA PRO A 93 19.78 5.93 -11.29
C PRO A 93 19.15 5.57 -9.93
N ASN A 94 17.94 5.01 -9.91
CA ASN A 94 17.27 4.50 -8.72
C ASN A 94 17.52 3.01 -8.49
N PHE A 95 18.55 2.42 -9.13
CA PHE A 95 18.92 1.02 -8.92
C PHE A 95 19.16 0.70 -7.45
N VAL A 96 18.55 -0.38 -6.98
CA VAL A 96 18.79 -0.96 -5.67
C VAL A 96 19.03 -2.44 -5.85
N HIS A 97 20.16 -2.94 -5.36
CA HIS A 97 20.49 -4.36 -5.40
C HIS A 97 19.42 -5.17 -4.63
N ARG A 98 19.18 -6.42 -5.06
CA ARG A 98 18.12 -7.29 -4.51
C ARG A 98 18.14 -7.31 -2.98
N ASP A 99 19.29 -7.61 -2.41
CA ASP A 99 19.47 -7.82 -0.96
C ASP A 99 19.24 -6.51 -0.19
N ASP A 100 19.62 -5.39 -0.80
CA ASP A 100 19.43 -4.05 -0.25
C ASP A 100 17.97 -3.63 -0.24
N VAL A 101 17.11 -4.15 -1.14
CA VAL A 101 15.66 -3.90 -1.06
C VAL A 101 15.11 -4.46 0.25
N TYR A 102 15.43 -5.71 0.60
CA TYR A 102 15.01 -6.32 1.86
C TYR A 102 15.60 -5.58 3.07
N LYS A 103 16.90 -5.32 3.04
CA LYS A 103 17.63 -4.64 4.12
C LYS A 103 17.08 -3.23 4.39
N ASN A 104 16.79 -2.46 3.35
CA ASN A 104 16.27 -1.09 3.48
C ASN A 104 14.85 -1.06 4.07
N ILE A 105 14.06 -2.11 3.89
CA ILE A 105 12.72 -2.23 4.50
C ILE A 105 12.85 -2.67 5.98
N GLY A 106 13.76 -3.61 6.27
CA GLY A 106 13.98 -4.14 7.61
C GLY A 106 12.77 -4.90 8.16
N GLY A 107 12.71 -5.10 9.48
CA GLY A 107 11.56 -5.73 10.14
C GLY A 107 11.40 -7.22 9.84
N ASP A 108 10.18 -7.73 9.96
CA ASP A 108 9.88 -9.15 9.80
C ASP A 108 10.25 -9.68 8.41
N ILE A 109 10.05 -8.86 7.37
CA ILE A 109 10.40 -9.26 6.00
C ILE A 109 11.91 -9.43 5.79
N TYR A 110 12.74 -8.58 6.41
CA TYR A 110 14.19 -8.74 6.33
C TYR A 110 14.67 -9.90 7.19
N ASN A 111 14.09 -10.10 8.37
CA ASN A 111 14.40 -11.24 9.23
C ASN A 111 14.08 -12.57 8.54
N ASP A 112 12.92 -12.66 7.89
CA ASP A 112 12.52 -13.83 7.07
C ASP A 112 13.51 -14.06 5.92
N TYR A 113 13.93 -12.99 5.24
CA TYR A 113 14.94 -13.05 4.20
C TYR A 113 16.32 -13.49 4.72
N LEU A 114 16.76 -13.06 5.90
CA LEU A 114 18.03 -13.51 6.49
C LEU A 114 18.03 -15.01 6.81
N LEU A 115 16.87 -15.56 7.16
CA LEU A 115 16.72 -16.98 7.49
C LEU A 115 16.56 -17.88 6.25
N HIS A 116 15.98 -17.36 5.18
CA HIS A 116 15.49 -18.17 4.07
C HIS A 116 15.93 -17.69 2.68
N GLY A 117 16.56 -16.52 2.58
CA GLY A 117 16.98 -15.90 1.32
C GLY A 117 18.15 -16.59 0.64
N TYR A 118 18.90 -17.42 1.38
CA TYR A 118 19.99 -18.23 0.88
C TYR A 118 19.93 -19.64 1.47
N ASP A 119 20.39 -20.63 0.70
CA ASP A 119 20.61 -21.98 1.21
C ASP A 119 21.89 -22.06 2.07
N SER A 120 22.15 -23.23 2.66
CA SER A 120 23.35 -23.46 3.49
C SER A 120 24.67 -23.31 2.73
N ASN A 121 24.65 -23.32 1.40
CA ASN A 121 25.83 -23.15 0.55
C ASN A 121 26.00 -21.69 0.09
N GLY A 122 25.11 -20.79 0.51
CA GLY A 122 25.11 -19.39 0.10
C GLY A 122 24.50 -19.14 -1.28
N ASN A 123 23.81 -20.12 -1.88
CA ASN A 123 23.08 -19.89 -3.12
C ASN A 123 21.78 -19.16 -2.84
N PRO A 124 21.39 -18.16 -3.64
CA PRO A 124 20.14 -17.47 -3.43
C PRO A 124 18.93 -18.40 -3.60
N ASN A 125 18.00 -18.30 -2.66
CA ASN A 125 16.73 -19.01 -2.76
C ASN A 125 15.86 -18.35 -3.86
N PRO A 126 15.43 -19.12 -4.88
CA PRO A 126 14.59 -18.60 -5.96
C PRO A 126 13.31 -17.91 -5.48
N ALA A 127 12.74 -18.35 -4.35
CA ALA A 127 11.54 -17.75 -3.76
C ALA A 127 11.73 -16.28 -3.33
N TYR A 128 12.97 -15.84 -3.11
CA TYR A 128 13.34 -14.48 -2.75
C TYR A 128 14.07 -13.72 -3.87
N ALA A 129 14.42 -14.43 -4.96
CA ALA A 129 15.13 -13.86 -6.10
C ALA A 129 14.26 -12.84 -6.86
N ASN A 130 12.98 -13.15 -7.06
CA ASN A 130 12.05 -12.24 -7.70
C ASN A 130 11.60 -11.13 -6.74
N THR A 131 12.10 -9.91 -6.94
CA THR A 131 11.81 -8.75 -6.09
C THR A 131 10.78 -7.79 -6.68
N CYS A 132 10.14 -8.10 -7.80
CA CYS A 132 9.20 -7.17 -8.46
C CYS A 132 8.06 -6.73 -7.51
N ALA A 133 7.47 -7.69 -6.78
CA ALA A 133 6.41 -7.43 -5.82
C ALA A 133 6.90 -6.56 -4.64
N LEU A 134 8.13 -6.79 -4.19
CA LEU A 134 8.71 -6.05 -3.07
C LEU A 134 9.04 -4.61 -3.45
N ARG A 135 9.58 -4.40 -4.66
CA ARG A 135 9.88 -3.09 -5.22
C ARG A 135 8.60 -2.28 -5.42
N LEU A 136 7.58 -2.88 -6.02
CA LEU A 136 6.28 -2.22 -6.16
C LEU A 136 5.60 -1.95 -4.81
N SER A 137 5.69 -2.87 -3.85
CA SER A 137 5.19 -2.64 -2.48
C SER A 137 5.87 -1.45 -1.82
N THR A 138 7.18 -1.31 -2.03
CA THR A 138 7.97 -0.18 -1.53
C THR A 138 7.53 1.13 -2.16
N ALA A 139 7.35 1.14 -3.48
CA ALA A 139 6.87 2.30 -4.22
C ALA A 139 5.49 2.74 -3.71
N LEU A 140 4.51 1.83 -3.66
CA LEU A 140 3.15 2.11 -3.18
C LEU A 140 3.14 2.73 -1.77
N ASN A 141 3.85 2.12 -0.83
CA ASN A 141 3.94 2.61 0.55
C ASN A 141 4.58 4.01 0.62
N LYS A 142 5.67 4.26 -0.10
CA LYS A 142 6.35 5.57 -0.12
C LYS A 142 5.50 6.67 -0.76
N SER A 143 4.62 6.32 -1.70
CA SER A 143 3.77 7.26 -2.43
C SER A 143 2.43 7.52 -1.76
N GLY A 144 2.19 7.00 -0.55
CA GLY A 144 0.96 7.20 0.21
C GLY A 144 -0.15 6.18 -0.05
N TYR A 145 0.11 5.15 -0.90
CA TYR A 145 -0.79 4.03 -1.14
C TYR A 145 -0.45 2.87 -0.21
N THR A 146 -0.61 3.10 1.10
CA THR A 146 -0.18 2.17 2.14
C THR A 146 -0.89 0.83 2.02
N ILE A 147 -0.11 -0.26 2.02
CA ILE A 147 -0.64 -1.61 1.93
C ILE A 147 -1.15 -2.06 3.32
N PRO A 148 -2.43 -2.47 3.43
CA PRO A 148 -2.96 -2.98 4.69
C PRO A 148 -2.36 -4.35 5.03
N LYS A 149 -2.31 -4.68 6.32
CA LYS A 149 -1.94 -6.01 6.77
C LYS A 149 -2.98 -7.01 6.28
N THR A 150 -2.56 -7.94 5.44
CA THR A 150 -3.41 -9.00 4.89
C THR A 150 -2.61 -10.27 4.65
N ASN A 151 -3.29 -11.35 4.24
CA ASN A 151 -2.64 -12.62 3.94
C ASN A 151 -1.55 -12.44 2.86
N GLY A 152 -0.34 -12.90 3.14
CA GLY A 152 0.81 -12.78 2.24
C GLY A 152 1.64 -11.51 2.41
N THR A 153 1.30 -10.65 3.39
CA THR A 153 2.11 -9.48 3.73
C THR A 153 3.01 -9.72 4.94
N PHE A 154 4.17 -9.07 4.93
CA PHE A 154 5.14 -9.05 6.03
C PHE A 154 5.38 -7.61 6.48
N SER A 155 5.65 -7.40 7.76
CA SER A 155 5.88 -6.06 8.30
C SER A 155 7.33 -5.61 8.07
N GLY A 156 7.52 -4.34 7.71
CA GLY A 156 8.82 -3.68 7.67
C GLY A 156 9.19 -3.05 9.02
N ALA A 157 10.42 -2.55 9.15
CA ALA A 157 10.87 -1.85 10.36
C ALA A 157 10.02 -0.59 10.65
N ASN A 158 9.52 0.04 9.59
CA ASN A 158 8.62 1.19 9.63
C ASN A 158 7.15 0.86 9.95
N LYS A 159 6.83 -0.39 10.30
CA LYS A 159 5.48 -0.89 10.61
C LYS A 159 4.48 -0.85 9.43
N LEU A 160 4.96 -0.61 8.21
CA LEU A 160 4.16 -0.81 6.98
C LEU A 160 4.22 -2.28 6.53
N ASN A 161 3.29 -2.67 5.66
CA ASN A 161 3.16 -4.04 5.18
C ASN A 161 3.62 -4.16 3.72
N TYR A 162 4.22 -5.29 3.37
CA TYR A 162 4.84 -5.51 2.08
C TYR A 162 4.50 -6.89 1.53
N PHE A 163 4.19 -6.98 0.25
CA PHE A 163 4.19 -8.25 -0.47
C PHE A 163 5.57 -8.46 -1.10
N TYR A 164 6.15 -9.64 -0.92
CA TYR A 164 7.34 -10.05 -1.67
C TYR A 164 7.05 -11.10 -2.74
N LYS A 165 5.87 -11.74 -2.68
CA LYS A 165 5.43 -12.72 -3.67
C LYS A 165 4.53 -12.09 -4.73
N VAL A 166 4.84 -12.36 -5.99
CA VAL A 166 4.14 -11.77 -7.14
C VAL A 166 2.68 -12.25 -7.24
N ASP A 167 2.37 -13.50 -6.92
CA ASP A 167 1.00 -14.02 -6.92
C ASP A 167 0.10 -13.27 -5.92
N LYS A 168 0.64 -12.91 -4.74
CA LYS A 168 -0.11 -12.20 -3.70
C LYS A 168 -0.37 -10.74 -4.06
N ILE A 169 0.64 -10.01 -4.53
CA ILE A 169 0.44 -8.61 -4.90
C ILE A 169 -0.49 -8.47 -6.12
N GLN A 170 -0.44 -9.38 -7.09
CA GLN A 170 -1.37 -9.37 -8.22
C GLN A 170 -2.84 -9.45 -7.76
N VAL A 171 -3.14 -10.36 -6.82
CA VAL A 171 -4.49 -10.48 -6.24
C VAL A 171 -4.90 -9.20 -5.51
N TYR A 172 -3.98 -8.58 -4.77
CA TYR A 172 -4.23 -7.31 -4.09
C TYR A 172 -4.52 -6.19 -5.11
N LEU A 173 -3.65 -5.99 -6.09
CA LEU A 173 -3.80 -4.95 -7.11
C LEU A 173 -5.11 -5.08 -7.89
N SER A 174 -5.49 -6.28 -8.31
CA SER A 174 -6.75 -6.55 -9.02
C SER A 174 -8.01 -6.24 -8.20
N LYS A 175 -7.92 -6.28 -6.87
CA LYS A 175 -9.02 -5.90 -5.97
C LYS A 175 -9.10 -4.39 -5.77
N ILE A 176 -7.95 -3.71 -5.69
CA ILE A 176 -7.89 -2.29 -5.35
C ILE A 176 -8.06 -1.39 -6.57
N TYR A 177 -7.49 -1.76 -7.71
CA TYR A 177 -7.46 -0.92 -8.91
C TYR A 177 -8.21 -1.56 -10.09
N ASN A 178 -8.63 -0.72 -11.04
CA ASN A 178 -9.14 -1.17 -12.32
C ASN A 178 -7.97 -1.55 -13.22
N PHE A 179 -8.05 -2.74 -13.82
CA PHE A 179 -7.08 -3.23 -14.79
C PHE A 179 -7.79 -3.63 -16.06
N SER A 180 -7.23 -3.20 -17.19
CA SER A 180 -7.64 -3.60 -18.53
C SER A 180 -6.54 -4.43 -19.17
N GLN A 181 -6.92 -5.41 -19.99
CA GLN A 181 -5.95 -6.15 -20.78
C GLN A 181 -5.48 -5.29 -21.96
N ALA A 182 -4.17 -5.23 -22.17
CA ALA A 182 -3.59 -4.54 -23.31
C ALA A 182 -3.84 -5.33 -24.61
N SER A 183 -4.22 -4.61 -25.66
CA SER A 183 -4.24 -5.16 -27.02
C SER A 183 -2.80 -5.31 -27.55
N LEU A 184 -2.61 -6.20 -28.52
CA LEU A 184 -1.32 -6.39 -29.18
C LEU A 184 -0.81 -5.06 -29.77
N GLY A 185 0.44 -4.70 -29.47
CA GLY A 185 1.08 -3.47 -29.96
C GLY A 185 0.67 -2.18 -29.24
N MET A 186 -0.20 -2.24 -28.24
CA MET A 186 -0.59 -1.08 -27.44
C MET A 186 0.60 -0.50 -26.68
N GLN A 187 0.83 0.81 -26.83
CA GLN A 187 1.83 1.55 -26.07
C GLN A 187 1.23 1.97 -24.72
N ILE A 188 1.70 1.34 -23.65
CA ILE A 188 1.24 1.60 -22.29
C ILE A 188 2.16 2.66 -21.68
N GLN A 189 1.60 3.82 -21.30
CA GLN A 189 2.42 4.97 -20.87
C GLN A 189 2.51 5.11 -19.35
N ASN A 190 1.37 5.29 -18.68
CA ASN A 190 1.29 5.71 -17.28
C ASN A 190 0.40 4.73 -16.50
N SER A 191 0.97 3.65 -16.00
CA SER A 191 0.20 2.60 -15.31
C SER A 191 1.04 1.70 -14.42
N ILE A 192 0.43 1.14 -13.39
CA ILE A 192 0.91 -0.13 -12.83
C ILE A 192 0.59 -1.23 -13.84
N ILE A 193 1.52 -2.14 -14.08
CA ILE A 193 1.31 -3.28 -14.98
C ILE A 193 1.37 -4.60 -14.24
N ILE A 194 0.65 -5.58 -14.77
CA ILE A 194 0.71 -6.99 -14.39
C ILE A 194 0.94 -7.79 -15.66
N GLN A 195 2.11 -8.41 -15.78
CA GLN A 195 2.42 -9.30 -16.89
C GLN A 195 2.26 -10.76 -16.45
N LYS A 196 1.66 -11.58 -17.31
CA LYS A 196 1.36 -13.00 -17.09
C LYS A 196 1.74 -13.81 -18.33
N ASN A 197 1.72 -15.14 -18.18
CA ASN A 197 1.97 -16.09 -19.26
C ASN A 197 3.34 -15.84 -19.93
N CYS A 198 4.37 -15.72 -19.10
CA CYS A 198 5.75 -15.42 -19.51
C CYS A 198 6.60 -16.67 -19.79
N GLY A 199 6.03 -17.88 -19.62
CA GLY A 199 6.76 -19.14 -19.78
C GLY A 199 7.72 -19.48 -18.62
N TRP A 200 7.65 -18.73 -17.51
CA TRP A 200 8.49 -18.92 -16.33
C TRP A 200 7.99 -20.07 -15.45
N SER A 201 8.90 -20.84 -14.88
CA SER A 201 8.60 -21.94 -13.94
C SER A 201 8.69 -21.50 -12.46
N ASP A 202 9.33 -20.37 -12.20
CA ASP A 202 9.71 -19.87 -10.87
C ASP A 202 8.89 -18.65 -10.42
N ALA A 203 8.09 -18.05 -11.32
CA ALA A 203 7.21 -16.93 -11.00
C ALA A 203 5.92 -16.95 -11.82
N THR A 204 4.81 -16.50 -11.23
CA THR A 204 3.50 -16.44 -11.90
C THR A 204 3.38 -15.26 -12.88
N GLY A 205 4.45 -14.47 -13.03
CA GLY A 205 4.52 -13.29 -13.88
C GLY A 205 5.34 -12.17 -13.26
N HIS A 206 5.12 -10.95 -13.73
CA HIS A 206 5.84 -9.74 -13.33
C HIS A 206 4.86 -8.63 -12.95
N VAL A 207 5.28 -7.74 -12.04
CA VAL A 207 4.59 -6.48 -11.77
C VAL A 207 5.59 -5.34 -11.83
N ASP A 208 5.20 -4.22 -12.42
CA ASP A 208 6.04 -3.03 -12.51
C ASP A 208 5.16 -1.78 -12.57
N VAL A 209 5.80 -0.61 -12.58
CA VAL A 209 5.16 0.68 -12.85
C VAL A 209 5.77 1.29 -14.11
N LEU A 210 4.93 1.80 -15.00
CA LEU A 210 5.33 2.50 -16.21
C LEU A 210 4.98 3.98 -16.07
N TYR A 211 5.93 4.84 -16.43
CA TYR A 211 5.71 6.27 -16.59
C TYR A 211 6.35 6.76 -17.89
N GLY A 212 5.56 7.46 -18.72
CA GLY A 212 6.00 7.86 -20.05
C GLY A 212 6.42 6.70 -20.96
N GLY A 213 5.94 5.49 -20.70
CA GLY A 213 6.30 4.27 -21.44
C GLY A 213 7.57 3.57 -20.94
N ARG A 214 8.27 4.14 -19.96
CA ARG A 214 9.45 3.52 -19.34
C ARG A 214 9.04 2.71 -18.12
N ALA A 215 9.50 1.46 -18.03
CA ALA A 215 9.29 0.63 -16.84
C ALA A 215 10.17 1.08 -15.67
N GLY A 216 9.75 0.77 -14.44
CA GLY A 216 10.51 1.04 -13.23
C GLY A 216 11.72 0.12 -13.12
N SER A 217 11.56 -1.18 -13.38
CA SER A 217 12.69 -2.09 -13.64
C SER A 217 12.71 -2.58 -15.07
N HIS A 218 11.64 -3.27 -15.49
CA HIS A 218 11.67 -3.97 -16.76
C HIS A 218 10.28 -4.24 -17.29
N PHE A 219 10.16 -4.28 -18.62
CA PHE A 219 8.97 -4.73 -19.32
C PHE A 219 9.35 -5.96 -20.14
N TYR A 220 8.81 -7.13 -19.78
CA TYR A 220 9.14 -8.40 -20.41
C TYR A 220 8.30 -8.62 -21.66
N GLN A 221 8.95 -8.68 -22.83
CA GLN A 221 8.26 -8.83 -24.12
C GLN A 221 7.75 -10.26 -24.36
N GLU A 222 8.36 -11.24 -23.70
CA GLU A 222 7.97 -12.65 -23.76
C GLU A 222 6.63 -12.94 -23.05
N CYS A 223 6.17 -12.05 -22.17
CA CYS A 223 4.89 -12.19 -21.49
C CYS A 223 3.73 -11.93 -22.46
N THR A 224 3.00 -12.99 -22.81
CA THR A 224 1.90 -12.92 -23.80
C THR A 224 0.64 -12.21 -23.30
N THR A 225 0.54 -11.90 -22.01
CA THR A 225 -0.61 -11.19 -21.44
C THR A 225 -0.14 -10.07 -20.53
N THR A 226 -0.53 -8.84 -20.85
CA THR A 226 -0.26 -7.67 -20.02
C THR A 226 -1.57 -6.99 -19.64
N PHE A 227 -1.75 -6.73 -18.35
CA PHE A 227 -2.79 -5.86 -17.82
C PHE A 227 -2.16 -4.55 -17.38
N TYR A 228 -2.85 -3.45 -17.58
CA TYR A 228 -2.44 -2.12 -17.13
C TYR A 228 -3.55 -1.49 -16.30
N SER A 229 -3.15 -0.73 -15.28
CA SER A 229 -4.10 0.02 -14.47
C SER A 229 -4.76 1.10 -15.32
N SER A 230 -6.08 1.09 -15.41
CA SER A 230 -6.82 2.13 -16.14
C SER A 230 -7.09 3.33 -15.23
N LYS A 231 -7.31 4.49 -15.86
CA LYS A 231 -8.05 5.56 -15.20
C LYS A 231 -9.49 5.11 -14.95
#